data_AF-A0A348FXT0-F1
#
_entry.id   AF-A0A348FXT0-F1
#
_cell.length_a   1.000
_cell.length_b   1.000
_cell.length_c   1.000
_cell.angle_alpha   90.00
_cell.angle_beta   90.00
_cell.angle_gamma   90.00
#
_symmetry.space_group_name_H-M   'P 1'
#
loop_
_entity.id
_entity.type
_entity.pdbx_description
1 polymer ?
#
loop_
_entity_poly.entity_id
_entity_poly.type
_entity_poly.pdbx_seq_one_letter_code
_entity_poly.pdbx_strand_id
1 'polypeptide(L)'
;MECAGACHFPADRDYAWFGELVAERAVRKYTRGVARLEWVKDAGVRNEGLDTRVYATAALHGLFAAGWRLTDLAARLKEAPMLSASTAEAAPQPAPAVIRSKFLS
;
A
#
# COMPACT_ATOMS: atom_id res chain seq x y z
N MET A 1 -4.04 21.13 -15.24
CA MET A 1 -2.74 21.81 -15.49
C MET A 1 -1.74 21.10 -14.62
N GLU A 2 -1.07 20.09 -15.16
CA GLU A 2 -0.09 19.29 -14.42
C GLU A 2 1.30 19.85 -14.71
N CYS A 3 2.01 20.28 -13.66
CA CYS A 3 3.38 20.77 -13.76
C CYS A 3 4.35 19.64 -13.41
N ALA A 4 5.60 19.74 -13.87
CA ALA A 4 6.66 18.83 -13.48
C ALA A 4 6.80 18.81 -11.95
N GLY A 5 6.75 17.61 -11.36
CA GLY A 5 6.84 17.40 -9.90
C GLY A 5 5.49 17.26 -9.18
N ALA A 6 4.35 17.37 -9.88
CA ALA A 6 3.05 17.08 -9.27
C ALA A 6 2.85 15.57 -9.03
N CYS A 7 2.29 15.21 -7.88
CA CYS A 7 1.90 13.85 -7.54
C CYS A 7 0.39 13.76 -7.37
N HIS A 8 -0.23 12.77 -8.02
CA HIS A 8 -1.64 12.45 -7.83
C HIS A 8 -1.83 11.56 -6.61
N PHE A 9 -2.76 11.94 -5.75
CA PHE A 9 -3.16 11.18 -4.57
C PHE A 9 -4.65 10.84 -4.64
N PRO A 10 -5.05 9.62 -4.24
CA PRO A 10 -6.45 9.28 -4.04
C PRO A 10 -7.13 10.23 -3.03
N ALA A 11 -8.38 10.63 -3.30
CA ALA A 11 -9.11 11.60 -2.49
C ALA A 11 -9.50 11.06 -1.09
N ASP A 12 -9.45 9.74 -0.90
CA ASP A 12 -9.77 9.03 0.33
C ASP A 12 -8.59 8.96 1.32
N ARG A 13 -7.41 9.48 0.97
CA ARG A 13 -6.26 9.51 1.88
C ARG A 13 -6.50 10.49 3.03
N ASP A 14 -6.25 10.02 4.24
CA ASP A 14 -6.43 10.79 5.46
C ASP A 14 -5.22 11.67 5.76
N TYR A 15 -5.40 12.61 6.69
CA TYR A 15 -4.33 13.51 7.10
C TYR A 15 -3.13 12.77 7.70
N ALA A 16 -3.37 11.66 8.42
CA ALA A 16 -2.31 10.86 9.00
C ALA A 16 -1.36 10.31 7.93
N TRP A 17 -1.91 9.82 6.80
CA TRP A 17 -1.11 9.34 5.67
C TRP A 17 -0.21 10.44 5.09
N PHE A 18 -0.71 11.67 4.94
CA PHE A 18 0.11 12.80 4.48
C PHE A 18 1.16 13.22 5.51
N GLY A 19 0.88 13.06 6.80
CA GLY A 19 1.85 13.26 7.87
C GLY A 19 3.07 12.34 7.76
N GLU A 20 2.87 11.10 7.27
CA GLU A 20 3.97 10.17 7.05
C GLU A 20 4.95 10.66 5.96
N LEU A 21 4.49 11.39 4.95
CA LEU A 21 5.35 11.91 3.87
C LEU A 21 6.37 12.95 4.37
N VAL A 22 6.11 13.55 5.52
CA VAL A 22 6.93 14.59 6.15
C VAL A 22 7.48 14.14 7.51
N ALA A 23 7.45 12.83 7.78
CA ALA A 23 7.88 12.26 9.06
C ALA A 23 9.39 12.40 9.35
N GLU A 24 10.18 12.68 8.31
CA GLU A 24 11.61 12.92 8.43
C GLU A 24 11.93 14.41 8.40
N ARG A 25 12.86 14.83 9.27
CA ARG A 25 13.41 16.18 9.24
C ARG A 25 14.92 16.14 9.08
N ALA A 26 15.45 17.13 8.38
CA ALA A 26 16.89 17.32 8.26
C ALA A 26 17.47 17.91 9.56
N VAL A 27 18.37 17.18 10.21
CA VAL A 27 19.06 17.59 11.43
C VAL A 27 20.54 17.79 11.13
N ARG A 28 21.10 18.91 11.60
CA ARG A 28 22.53 19.17 11.46
C ARG A 28 23.28 18.47 12.58
N LYS A 29 24.10 17.48 12.22
CA LYS A 29 24.92 16.73 13.16
C LYS A 29 26.39 16.95 12.85
N TYR A 30 27.20 17.10 13.90
CA TYR A 30 28.63 17.31 13.76
C TYR A 30 29.36 15.99 13.99
N THR A 31 30.18 15.59 13.03
CA THR A 31 31.07 14.43 13.16
C THR A 31 32.49 14.91 12.88
N ARG A 32 33.38 14.80 13.88
CA ARG A 32 34.77 15.27 13.79
C ARG A 32 34.88 16.76 13.37
N GLY A 33 34.00 17.61 13.90
CA GLY A 33 33.97 19.04 13.58
C GLY A 33 33.33 19.41 12.24
N VAL A 34 32.92 18.44 11.42
CA VAL A 34 32.23 18.69 10.14
C VAL A 34 30.72 18.54 10.33
N ALA A 35 29.97 19.58 9.97
CA ALA A 35 28.51 19.52 9.93
C ALA A 35 28.02 18.68 8.74
N ARG A 36 27.16 17.70 9.00
CA ARG A 36 26.41 16.93 8.01
C ARG A 36 24.92 17.07 8.28
N LEU A 37 24.12 17.09 7.22
CA LEU A 37 22.67 16.97 7.32
C LEU A 37 22.35 15.48 7.36
N GLU A 38 21.79 15.02 8.47
CA GLU A 38 21.22 13.68 8.60
C GLU A 38 19.70 13.83 8.62
N TRP A 39 19.01 13.04 7.80
CA TRP A 39 17.55 12.92 7.85
C TRP A 39 17.20 11.95 8.97
N VAL A 40 16.44 12.43 9.95
CA VAL A 40 16.07 11.67 11.14
C VAL A 40 14.56 11.62 11.22
N LYS A 41 14.04 10.41 11.46
CA LYS A 41 12.63 10.17 11.75
C LYS A 41 12.35 10.39 13.24
N ASP A 42 11.28 11.10 13.56
CA ASP A 42 10.87 11.26 14.95
C ASP A 42 10.34 9.94 15.54
N ALA A 43 10.58 9.73 16.83
CA ALA A 43 10.22 8.48 17.51
C ALA A 43 8.69 8.33 17.59
N GLY A 44 8.18 7.14 17.26
CA GLY A 44 6.75 6.83 17.29
C GLY A 44 5.97 7.28 16.05
N VAL A 45 6.61 7.96 15.09
CA VAL A 45 5.96 8.36 13.83
C VAL A 45 6.11 7.26 12.78
N ARG A 46 5.01 6.99 12.07
CA ARG A 46 4.98 6.09 10.92
C ARG A 46 5.57 6.81 9.70
N ASN A 47 6.37 6.09 8.92
CA ASN A 47 7.03 6.61 7.72
C ASN A 47 6.97 5.55 6.62
N GLU A 48 5.78 4.99 6.40
CA GLU A 48 5.59 3.91 5.45
C GLU A 48 4.89 4.41 4.19
N GLY A 49 4.22 5.57 4.24
CA GLY A 49 3.44 6.13 3.14
C GLY A 49 4.22 6.29 1.83
N LEU A 50 5.46 6.80 1.89
CA LEU A 50 6.30 6.97 0.70
C LEU A 50 6.79 5.62 0.15
N ASP A 51 7.33 4.75 1.02
CA ASP A 51 7.83 3.43 0.64
C ASP A 51 6.72 2.53 0.08
N THR A 52 5.53 2.58 0.67
CA THR A 52 4.34 1.87 0.17
C THR A 52 4.02 2.28 -1.26
N ARG A 53 4.15 3.58 -1.59
CA ARG A 53 3.93 4.07 -2.96
C ARG A 53 5.02 3.58 -3.91
N VAL A 54 6.27 3.54 -3.47
CA VAL A 54 7.38 2.96 -4.25
C VAL A 54 7.14 1.49 -4.53
N TYR A 55 6.78 0.70 -3.52
CA TYR A 55 6.48 -0.73 -3.69
C TYR A 55 5.27 -0.98 -4.57
N ALA A 56 4.18 -0.22 -4.41
CA ALA A 56 3.01 -0.34 -5.27
C ALA A 56 3.37 -0.04 -6.74
N THR A 57 4.21 0.97 -6.98
CA THR A 57 4.67 1.32 -8.32
C THR A 57 5.59 0.24 -8.90
N ALA A 58 6.49 -0.31 -8.09
CA ALA A 58 7.37 -1.41 -8.49
C ALA A 58 6.56 -2.67 -8.84
N ALA A 59 5.56 -3.02 -8.02
CA ALA A 59 4.66 -4.14 -8.29
C ALA A 59 3.86 -3.94 -9.59
N LEU A 60 3.34 -2.72 -9.81
CA LEU A 60 2.65 -2.36 -11.05
C LEU A 60 3.55 -2.55 -12.28
N HIS A 61 4.79 -2.06 -12.22
CA HIS A 61 5.76 -2.24 -13.30
C HIS A 61 6.16 -3.71 -13.49
N GLY A 62 6.24 -4.48 -12.40
CA GLY A 62 6.44 -5.93 -12.46
C GLY A 62 5.32 -6.63 -13.22
N LEU A 63 4.05 -6.25 -12.99
CA LEU A 63 2.90 -6.76 -13.74
C LEU A 63 2.99 -6.38 -15.22
N PHE A 64 3.35 -5.13 -15.53
CA PHE A 64 3.54 -4.70 -16.92
C PHE A 64 4.64 -5.49 -17.64
N ALA A 65 5.76 -5.74 -16.96
CA ALA A 65 6.87 -6.54 -17.49
C ALA A 65 6.45 -8.02 -17.69
N ALA A 66 5.60 -8.55 -16.83
CA ALA A 66 4.99 -9.87 -16.99
C ALA A 66 3.91 -9.94 -18.10
N GLY A 67 3.71 -8.85 -18.85
CA GLY A 67 2.79 -8.79 -19.99
C GLY A 67 1.36 -8.40 -19.65
N TRP A 68 1.07 -8.06 -18.39
CA TRP A 68 -0.25 -7.61 -18.00
C TRP A 68 -0.48 -6.18 -18.51
N ARG A 69 -1.66 -5.93 -19.09
CA ARG A 69 -2.10 -4.59 -19.52
C ARG A 69 -3.31 -4.20 -18.68
N LEU A 70 -3.08 -3.47 -17.59
CA LEU A 70 -4.14 -3.17 -16.62
C LEU A 70 -5.29 -2.35 -17.24
N THR A 71 -5.02 -1.47 -18.19
CA THR A 71 -6.08 -0.70 -18.88
C THR A 71 -7.03 -1.63 -19.63
N ASP A 72 -6.49 -2.58 -20.40
CA ASP A 72 -7.28 -3.53 -21.18
C ASP A 72 -8.06 -4.49 -20.26
N LEU A 73 -7.41 -4.93 -19.18
CA LEU A 73 -8.04 -5.79 -18.18
C LEU A 73 -9.15 -5.06 -17.42
N ALA A 74 -8.97 -3.79 -17.08
CA ALA A 74 -10.00 -2.97 -16.43
C ALA A 74 -11.20 -2.74 -17.37
N ALA A 75 -10.95 -2.47 -18.65
CA ALA A 75 -12.03 -2.36 -19.65
C ALA A 75 -12.82 -3.67 -19.76
N ARG A 76 -12.11 -4.81 -19.85
CA ARG A 76 -12.73 -6.15 -19.87
C ARG A 76 -13.54 -6.44 -18.60
N LEU A 77 -13.06 -6.04 -17.42
CA LEU A 77 -13.80 -6.23 -16.16
C LEU A 77 -15.04 -5.33 -16.07
N LYS A 78 -14.99 -4.12 -16.63
CA LYS A 78 -16.14 -3.22 -16.67
C LYS A 78 -17.26 -3.72 -17.59
N GLU A 79 -16.89 -4.34 -18.70
CA GLU A 79 -17.83 -4.96 -19.65
C GLU A 79 -18.23 -6.38 -19.28
N ALA A 80 -17.42 -7.05 -18.45
CA ALA A 80 -17.78 -8.36 -17.94
C ALA A 80 -19.14 -8.24 -17.23
N PRO A 81 -20.12 -9.09 -17.60
CA PRO A 81 -21.35 -9.13 -16.83
C PRO A 81 -20.95 -9.40 -15.38
N MET A 82 -21.39 -8.54 -14.46
CA MET A 82 -21.35 -8.85 -13.04
C MET A 82 -21.87 -10.28 -12.95
N LEU A 83 -21.04 -11.21 -12.46
CA LEU A 83 -21.52 -12.51 -12.05
C LEU A 83 -22.66 -12.17 -11.12
N SER A 84 -23.90 -12.32 -11.58
CA SER A 84 -25.06 -12.18 -10.71
C SER A 84 -24.68 -13.07 -9.56
N ALA A 85 -24.73 -12.56 -8.32
CA ALA A 85 -24.77 -13.43 -7.17
C ALA A 85 -25.92 -14.37 -7.48
N SER A 86 -25.59 -15.52 -8.07
CA SER A 86 -26.48 -16.64 -8.10
C SER A 86 -26.76 -16.78 -6.63
N THR A 87 -28.04 -16.71 -6.30
CA THR A 87 -28.57 -17.27 -5.08
C THR A 87 -28.28 -18.78 -5.13
N ALA A 88 -27.00 -19.15 -5.17
CA ALA A 88 -26.50 -20.43 -4.77
C ALA A 88 -26.71 -20.37 -3.27
N GLU A 89 -27.90 -20.79 -2.87
CA GLU A 89 -28.23 -21.25 -1.54
C GLU A 89 -26.96 -21.88 -0.97
N ALA A 90 -26.38 -21.19 0.01
CA ALA A 90 -25.11 -21.57 0.58
C ALA A 90 -25.28 -23.00 1.09
N ALA A 91 -24.65 -23.96 0.42
CA ALA A 91 -24.52 -25.31 0.96
C ALA A 91 -24.02 -25.17 2.40
N PRO A 92 -24.62 -25.87 3.38
CA PRO A 92 -24.32 -25.67 4.78
C PRO A 92 -22.80 -25.83 4.95
N GLN A 93 -22.13 -24.72 5.29
CA GLN A 93 -20.71 -24.76 5.59
C GLN A 93 -20.53 -25.73 6.77
N PRO A 94 -19.66 -26.75 6.66
CA PRO A 94 -19.42 -27.63 7.79
C PRO A 94 -18.90 -26.79 8.95
N ALA A 95 -19.49 -26.98 10.14
CA ALA A 95 -19.11 -26.24 11.33
C ALA A 95 -17.58 -26.31 11.53
N PRO A 96 -16.91 -25.21 11.90
CA PRO A 96 -15.47 -25.19 12.08
C PRO A 96 -15.09 -26.25 13.12
N ALA A 97 -14.22 -27.20 12.72
CA ALA A 97 -13.74 -28.23 13.62
C ALA A 97 -12.87 -27.59 14.70
N VAL A 98 -13.27 -27.74 15.96
CA VAL A 98 -12.46 -27.30 17.10
C VAL A 98 -11.26 -28.23 17.22
N ILE A 99 -10.12 -27.81 16.68
CA ILE A 99 -8.85 -28.50 16.87
C ILE A 99 -8.33 -28.17 18.27
N ARG A 100 -8.53 -29.06 19.24
CA ARG A 100 -7.89 -28.94 20.56
C ARG A 100 -6.44 -29.39 20.44
N SER A 101 -5.51 -28.44 20.51
CA SER A 101 -4.08 -28.77 20.54
C SER A 101 -3.74 -29.37 21.90
N LYS A 102 -2.95 -30.46 21.90
CA LYS A 102 -2.46 -31.13 23.12
C LYS A 102 -1.34 -30.34 23.83
N PHE A 103 -0.96 -29.18 23.28
CA PHE A 103 0.14 -28.34 23.73
C PHE A 103 -0.28 -27.17 24.63
N LEU A 104 -1.58 -26.87 24.71
CA LEU A 104 -2.14 -25.81 25.54
C LEU A 104 -3.12 -26.42 26.55
N SER A 105 -2.62 -27.36 27.37
CA SER A 105 -3.30 -27.87 28.58
C SER A 105 -2.65 -27.30 29.82
#